data_AF-A0AB39PMH0-F1
#
_entry.id   AF-A0AB39PMH0-F1
#
_cell.length_a   1.000
_cell.length_b   1.000
_cell.length_c   1.000
_cell.angle_alpha   90.00
_cell.angle_beta   90.00
_cell.angle_gamma   90.00
#
_symmetry.space_group_name_H-M   'P 1'
#
loop_
_entity.id
_entity.type
_entity.pdbx_description
1 polymer ?
#
loop_
_entity_poly.entity_id
_entity_poly.type
_entity_poly.pdbx_seq_one_letter_code
_entity_poly.pdbx_strand_id
1 'polypeptide(L)'
;MAAPLAQDRVRAAEATASAPSTPGAAPPPPRPYVPPPPLWNTPVEPEPEPEPEPEPPPPLPVGTLQGSGSVQGVARDVQLRTEVRGSGGNTGTVIVCNFRVEVYDRRGRPVRLVPVEMRGDSFEGAVTEGDRVRAVGKAKRGTLRVKRLYNLTTGAEVSTGGTRWAVVLLLIILLFAVWYFFVFVLPEL
;
A
#
# COMPACT_ATOMS: atom_id res chain seq x y z
N MET A 1 6.17 54.95 -12.05
CA MET A 1 4.94 55.19 -11.28
C MET A 1 4.63 53.93 -10.51
N ALA A 2 4.90 53.96 -9.20
CA ALA A 2 4.76 52.85 -8.27
C ALA A 2 3.49 53.05 -7.44
N ALA A 3 2.77 51.96 -7.18
CA ALA A 3 1.70 51.91 -6.19
C ALA A 3 1.74 50.53 -5.49
N PRO A 4 2.06 50.48 -4.18
CA PRO A 4 1.86 49.30 -3.34
C PRO A 4 0.63 49.49 -2.44
N LEU A 5 -0.10 48.42 -2.10
CA LEU A 5 -1.08 48.25 -1.00
C LEU A 5 -1.79 46.90 -1.26
N ALA A 6 -2.06 45.99 -0.33
CA ALA A 6 -2.00 46.02 1.11
C ALA A 6 -1.92 44.57 1.64
N GLN A 7 -0.99 44.34 2.56
CA GLN A 7 -1.03 43.24 3.52
C GLN A 7 -2.00 43.64 4.63
N ASP A 8 -3.21 43.07 4.69
CA ASP A 8 -4.06 43.23 5.88
C ASP A 8 -5.16 42.16 5.96
N ARG A 9 -4.81 40.91 6.32
CA ARG A 9 -5.80 39.86 6.67
C ARG A 9 -5.25 38.88 7.73
N VAL A 10 -4.64 39.41 8.79
CA VAL A 10 -4.29 38.62 9.99
C VAL A 10 -4.88 39.30 11.21
N ARG A 11 -6.17 39.06 11.50
CA ARG A 11 -6.84 39.25 12.80
C ARG A 11 -8.34 39.10 12.62
N ALA A 12 -8.89 37.94 12.95
CA ALA A 12 -10.27 37.77 13.44
C ALA A 12 -10.61 36.28 13.53
N ALA A 13 -10.29 35.63 14.65
CA ALA A 13 -11.03 34.47 15.14
C ALA A 13 -10.45 34.02 16.49
N GLU A 14 -10.52 34.89 17.51
CA GLU A 14 -10.23 34.48 18.90
C GLU A 14 -11.31 35.11 19.79
N ALA A 15 -12.49 34.49 19.77
CA ALA A 15 -13.60 34.83 20.66
C ALA A 15 -14.62 33.69 20.66
N THR A 16 -14.32 32.61 21.38
CA THR A 16 -15.34 31.61 21.75
C THR A 16 -15.37 31.47 23.27
N ALA A 17 -16.26 32.30 23.84
CA ALA A 17 -17.07 32.09 25.04
C ALA A 17 -16.61 31.04 26.08
N SER A 18 -16.13 31.54 27.22
CA SER A 18 -16.18 30.82 28.50
C SER A 18 -17.63 30.63 28.94
N ALA A 19 -18.05 29.37 29.13
CA ALA A 19 -19.32 29.02 29.73
C ALA A 19 -19.32 29.27 31.26
N PRO A 20 -20.48 29.57 31.88
CA PRO A 20 -20.59 29.77 33.31
C PRO A 20 -20.45 28.44 34.07
N SER A 21 -19.49 28.39 34.99
CA SER A 21 -19.28 27.28 35.92
C SER A 21 -20.43 27.19 36.93
N THR A 22 -21.15 26.06 36.90
CA THR A 22 -22.19 25.69 37.86
C THR A 22 -21.63 25.58 39.29
N PRO A 23 -22.32 26.12 40.31
CA PRO A 23 -21.93 25.94 41.71
C PRO A 23 -21.89 24.46 42.09
N GLY A 24 -20.76 24.03 42.67
CA GLY A 24 -20.47 22.64 43.00
C GLY A 24 -21.53 22.01 43.92
N ALA A 25 -22.18 20.96 43.41
CA ALA A 25 -22.96 20.04 44.22
C ALA A 25 -22.03 19.38 45.25
N ALA A 26 -22.44 19.38 46.52
CA ALA A 26 -21.74 18.67 47.58
C ALA A 26 -21.55 17.19 47.21
N PRO A 27 -20.38 16.59 47.49
CA PRO A 27 -20.15 15.19 47.19
C PRO A 27 -21.17 14.32 47.93
N PRO A 28 -21.72 13.27 47.29
CA PRO A 28 -22.64 12.36 47.95
C PRO A 28 -21.94 11.69 49.15
N PRO A 29 -22.70 11.34 50.21
CA PRO A 29 -22.13 10.64 51.35
C PRO A 29 -21.46 9.33 50.91
N PRO A 30 -20.35 8.92 51.55
CA PRO A 30 -19.70 7.66 51.24
C PRO A 30 -20.69 6.52 51.43
N ARG A 31 -20.77 5.63 50.44
CA ARG A 31 -21.59 4.42 50.55
C ARG A 31 -21.07 3.58 51.71
N PRO A 32 -21.95 2.99 52.54
CA PRO A 32 -21.53 2.00 53.54
C PRO A 32 -20.71 0.90 52.87
N TYR A 33 -19.53 0.62 53.41
CA TYR A 33 -18.69 -0.48 52.94
C TYR A 33 -19.41 -1.80 53.24
N VAL A 34 -19.80 -2.50 52.19
CA VAL A 34 -20.26 -3.89 52.28
C VAL A 34 -19.04 -4.77 51.97
N PRO A 35 -18.54 -5.57 52.92
CA PRO A 35 -17.44 -6.48 52.65
C PRO A 35 -17.84 -7.48 51.55
N PRO A 36 -16.96 -7.76 50.58
CA PRO A 36 -17.24 -8.79 49.59
C PRO A 36 -17.47 -10.14 50.28
N PRO A 37 -18.39 -10.98 49.76
CA PRO A 37 -18.62 -12.30 50.31
C PRO A 37 -17.33 -13.14 50.22
N PRO A 38 -17.11 -14.06 51.17
CA PRO A 38 -15.94 -14.92 51.15
C PRO A 38 -15.85 -15.76 49.87
N LEU A 39 -14.63 -15.85 49.31
CA LEU A 39 -14.34 -16.55 48.05
C LEU A 39 -14.56 -18.08 48.10
N TRP A 40 -14.73 -18.67 49.28
CA TRP A 40 -14.85 -20.13 49.43
C TRP A 40 -16.23 -20.69 49.06
N ASN A 41 -17.20 -19.84 48.68
CA ASN A 41 -18.57 -20.24 48.31
C ASN A 41 -18.89 -20.16 46.81
N THR A 42 -17.92 -19.89 45.94
CA THR A 42 -18.15 -19.93 44.49
C THR A 42 -18.02 -21.37 44.03
N PRO A 43 -19.07 -21.99 43.43
CA PRO A 43 -18.90 -23.24 42.70
C PRO A 43 -17.81 -23.01 41.65
N VAL A 44 -16.70 -23.72 41.77
CA VAL A 44 -15.64 -23.72 40.76
C VAL A 44 -16.26 -24.38 39.53
N GLU A 45 -16.71 -23.57 38.58
CA GLU A 45 -17.11 -24.05 37.26
C GLU A 45 -15.88 -24.77 36.68
N PRO A 46 -16.00 -26.05 36.27
CA PRO A 46 -14.87 -26.79 35.75
C PRO A 46 -14.31 -26.01 34.56
N GLU A 47 -13.07 -25.55 34.69
CA GLU A 47 -12.35 -24.84 33.65
C GLU A 47 -12.42 -25.72 32.38
N PRO A 48 -13.00 -25.22 31.27
CA PRO A 48 -13.12 -26.02 30.06
C PRO A 48 -11.73 -26.48 29.68
N GLU A 49 -11.57 -27.80 29.59
CA GLU A 49 -10.32 -28.46 29.20
C GLU A 49 -9.77 -27.73 27.95
N PRO A 50 -8.50 -27.30 27.95
CA PRO A 50 -7.97 -26.46 26.89
C PRO A 50 -8.15 -27.19 25.56
N GLU A 51 -9.05 -26.65 24.73
CA GLU A 51 -9.34 -27.16 23.40
C GLU A 51 -8.00 -27.32 22.67
N PRO A 52 -7.69 -28.49 22.08
CA PRO A 52 -6.39 -28.74 21.48
C PRO A 52 -6.08 -27.62 20.48
N GLU A 53 -5.03 -26.87 20.78
CA GLU A 53 -4.61 -25.72 19.98
C GLU A 53 -4.48 -26.20 18.53
N PRO A 54 -5.20 -25.60 17.56
CA PRO A 54 -5.22 -26.10 16.19
C PRO A 54 -3.78 -26.19 15.69
N GLU A 55 -3.38 -27.40 15.29
CA GLU A 55 -2.00 -27.65 14.86
C GLU A 55 -1.58 -26.57 13.85
N PRO A 56 -0.39 -25.97 14.02
CA PRO A 56 0.09 -24.97 13.08
C PRO A 56 0.09 -25.60 11.69
N PRO A 57 -0.46 -24.91 10.66
CA PRO A 57 -0.50 -25.46 9.33
C PRO A 57 0.91 -25.87 8.90
N PRO A 58 1.06 -26.98 8.17
CA PRO A 58 2.37 -27.50 7.78
C PRO A 58 3.19 -26.38 7.13
N PRO A 59 4.49 -26.25 7.47
CA PRO A 59 5.34 -25.24 6.85
C PRO A 59 5.30 -25.47 5.35
N LEU A 60 4.80 -24.47 4.62
CA LEU A 60 4.73 -24.54 3.15
C LEU A 60 6.12 -24.88 2.61
N PRO A 61 6.23 -25.78 1.61
CA PRO A 61 7.51 -26.24 1.10
C PRO A 61 8.41 -25.05 0.72
N VAL A 62 9.60 -25.06 1.31
CA VAL A 62 10.65 -24.07 1.04
C VAL A 62 11.16 -24.31 -0.38
N GLY A 63 10.66 -23.52 -1.33
CA GLY A 63 11.01 -23.62 -2.74
C GLY A 63 10.08 -24.58 -3.45
N THR A 64 8.98 -24.10 -4.00
CA THR A 64 8.98 -23.46 -5.31
C THR A 64 7.83 -22.45 -5.31
N LEU A 65 8.16 -21.16 -5.36
CA LEU A 65 7.17 -20.18 -5.80
C LEU A 65 6.93 -20.51 -7.29
N GLN A 66 5.91 -21.31 -7.58
CA GLN A 66 5.46 -21.67 -8.92
C GLN A 66 3.98 -21.27 -9.03
N GLY A 67 3.64 -20.54 -10.10
CA GLY A 67 2.28 -20.02 -10.30
C GLY A 67 2.07 -18.61 -9.76
N SER A 68 0.81 -18.24 -9.54
CA SER A 68 0.44 -16.97 -8.90
C SER A 68 0.58 -17.06 -7.39
N GLY A 69 1.08 -16.01 -6.75
CA GLY A 69 1.21 -15.96 -5.29
C GLY A 69 1.18 -14.55 -4.75
N SER A 70 0.90 -14.44 -3.45
CA SER A 70 1.04 -13.21 -2.68
C SER A 70 2.06 -13.41 -1.57
N VAL A 71 2.81 -12.36 -1.24
CA VAL A 71 3.73 -12.34 -0.11
C VAL A 71 3.59 -11.01 0.62
N GLN A 72 3.67 -11.06 1.95
CA GLN A 72 3.62 -9.89 2.80
C GLN A 72 4.77 -9.95 3.80
N GLY A 73 5.43 -8.83 4.03
CA GLY A 73 6.62 -8.77 4.88
C GLY A 73 7.33 -7.42 4.81
N VAL A 74 8.59 -7.38 5.22
CA VAL A 74 9.43 -6.17 5.19
C VAL A 74 10.34 -6.21 3.96
N ALA A 75 10.40 -5.10 3.23
CA ALA A 75 11.28 -4.95 2.07
C ALA A 75 12.74 -4.81 2.51
N ARG A 76 13.61 -5.62 1.88
CA ARG A 76 15.05 -5.71 2.10
C ARG A 76 15.80 -5.63 0.78
N ASP A 77 17.02 -5.10 0.80
CA ASP A 77 17.93 -5.01 -0.34
C ASP A 77 17.29 -4.33 -1.55
N VAL A 78 16.61 -3.20 -1.34
CA VAL A 78 15.91 -2.49 -2.42
C VAL A 78 16.92 -1.89 -3.42
N GLN A 79 16.82 -2.30 -4.68
CA GLN A 79 17.69 -1.86 -5.77
C GLN A 79 16.88 -1.47 -7.00
N LEU A 80 17.07 -0.25 -7.47
CA LEU A 80 16.48 0.25 -8.72
C LEU A 80 17.57 0.37 -9.78
N ARG A 81 17.32 -0.16 -10.99
CA ARG A 81 18.23 0.00 -12.14
C ARG A 81 17.47 0.22 -13.43
N THR A 82 18.11 0.89 -14.37
CA THR A 82 17.59 1.07 -15.73
C THR A 82 18.35 0.15 -16.68
N GLU A 83 17.64 -0.68 -17.41
CA GLU A 83 18.17 -1.57 -18.44
C GLU A 83 17.78 -1.05 -19.83
N VAL A 84 18.74 -0.99 -20.75
CA VAL A 84 18.47 -0.70 -22.16
C VAL A 84 18.09 -2.00 -22.86
N ARG A 85 16.92 -2.02 -23.51
CA ARG A 85 16.38 -3.17 -24.23
C ARG A 85 16.24 -2.81 -25.71
N GLY A 86 17.04 -3.42 -26.56
CA GLY A 86 16.93 -3.27 -28.01
C GLY A 86 18.03 -4.02 -28.76
N SER A 87 17.67 -4.57 -29.92
CA SER A 87 18.60 -5.01 -30.96
C SER A 87 17.91 -4.70 -32.30
N GLY A 88 18.57 -3.94 -33.17
CA GLY A 88 18.03 -3.58 -34.49
C GLY A 88 17.03 -2.42 -34.49
N GLY A 89 17.46 -1.20 -34.12
CA GLY A 89 16.77 0.05 -34.44
C GLY A 89 15.64 0.51 -33.49
N ASN A 90 15.12 -0.35 -32.61
CA ASN A 90 14.14 0.04 -31.59
C ASN A 90 14.74 -0.13 -30.18
N THR A 91 15.27 0.96 -29.63
CA THR A 91 15.90 1.00 -28.30
C THR A 91 14.90 1.52 -27.27
N GLY A 92 14.42 0.64 -26.39
CA GLY A 92 13.60 1.00 -25.23
C GLY A 92 14.41 0.97 -23.94
N THR A 93 13.99 1.72 -22.93
CA THR A 93 14.53 1.65 -21.56
C THR A 93 13.51 0.99 -20.65
N VAL A 94 13.93 0.01 -19.86
CA VAL A 94 13.09 -0.67 -18.87
C VAL A 94 13.69 -0.43 -17.49
N ILE A 95 12.89 0.08 -16.58
CA ILE A 95 13.26 0.21 -15.17
C ILE A 95 12.96 -1.12 -14.48
N VAL A 96 13.91 -1.61 -13.70
CA VAL A 96 13.84 -2.85 -12.93
C VAL A 96 14.07 -2.53 -11.46
N CYS A 97 13.09 -2.83 -10.62
CA CYS A 97 13.20 -2.77 -9.16
C CYS A 97 13.30 -4.20 -8.62
N ASN A 98 14.40 -4.51 -7.94
CA ASN A 98 14.64 -5.77 -7.26
C ASN A 98 14.71 -5.53 -5.77
N PHE A 99 14.07 -6.40 -5.00
CA PHE A 99 14.18 -6.41 -3.55
C PHE A 99 13.81 -7.79 -3.03
N ARG A 100 13.94 -8.00 -1.73
CA ARG A 100 13.54 -9.23 -1.05
C ARG A 100 12.50 -8.90 0.02
N VAL A 101 11.49 -9.73 0.17
CA VAL A 101 10.49 -9.61 1.23
C VAL A 101 10.84 -10.58 2.33
N GLU A 102 11.18 -10.03 3.50
CA GLU A 102 11.36 -10.75 4.75
C GLU A 102 9.99 -11.06 5.35
N VAL A 103 9.60 -12.33 5.29
CA VAL A 103 8.32 -12.84 5.80
C VAL A 103 8.50 -13.27 7.25
N TYR A 104 7.54 -12.89 8.10
CA TYR A 104 7.53 -13.23 9.52
C TYR A 104 6.48 -14.29 9.85
N ASP A 105 6.76 -15.16 10.83
CA ASP A 105 5.76 -16.04 11.44
C ASP A 105 4.82 -15.27 12.37
N ARG A 106 3.82 -15.97 12.93
CA ARG A 106 2.89 -15.39 13.93
C ARG A 106 3.58 -14.91 15.21
N ARG A 107 4.79 -15.38 15.48
CA ARG A 107 5.62 -14.99 16.64
C ARG A 107 6.56 -13.83 16.31
N GLY A 108 6.47 -13.26 15.11
CA GLY A 108 7.30 -12.13 14.67
C GLY A 108 8.73 -12.52 14.32
N ARG A 109 9.02 -13.80 14.07
CA ARG A 109 10.36 -14.26 13.67
C ARG A 109 10.48 -14.36 12.15
N PRO A 110 11.60 -13.93 11.55
CA PRO A 110 11.78 -14.04 10.11
C PRO A 110 11.89 -15.52 9.72
N VAL A 111 11.04 -15.97 8.79
CA VAL A 111 10.98 -17.36 8.32
C VAL A 111 11.50 -17.54 6.91
N ARG A 112 11.42 -16.50 6.07
CA ARG A 112 11.79 -16.62 4.66
C ARG A 112 12.12 -15.26 4.05
N LEU A 113 13.09 -15.25 3.15
CA LEU A 113 13.37 -14.15 2.23
C LEU A 113 12.82 -14.51 0.83
N VAL A 114 11.90 -13.71 0.30
CA VAL A 114 11.29 -13.93 -1.02
C VAL A 114 11.77 -12.87 -2.00
N PRO A 115 12.53 -13.21 -3.06
CA PRO A 115 12.97 -12.24 -4.05
C PRO A 115 11.78 -11.77 -4.89
N VAL A 116 11.69 -10.44 -5.07
CA VAL A 116 10.66 -9.75 -5.83
C VAL A 116 11.31 -8.92 -6.92
N GLU A 117 10.76 -8.99 -8.13
CA GLU A 117 11.18 -8.20 -9.28
C GLU A 117 9.95 -7.46 -9.84
N MET A 118 10.05 -6.15 -9.96
CA MET A 118 9.12 -5.31 -10.71
C MET A 118 9.83 -4.78 -11.95
N ARG A 119 9.17 -4.83 -13.12
CA ARG A 119 9.71 -4.35 -14.39
C ARG A 119 8.67 -3.53 -15.13
N GLY A 120 9.03 -2.33 -15.54
CA GLY A 120 8.15 -1.43 -16.28
C GLY A 120 8.92 -0.31 -16.98
N ASP A 121 8.25 0.40 -17.88
CA ASP A 121 8.83 1.58 -18.52
C ASP A 121 8.88 2.77 -17.55
N SER A 122 7.95 2.80 -16.60
CA SER A 122 7.88 3.75 -15.49
C SER A 122 7.38 3.08 -14.20
N PHE A 123 7.59 3.75 -13.08
CA PHE A 123 7.06 3.37 -11.77
C PHE A 123 6.24 4.53 -11.21
N GLU A 124 5.06 4.21 -10.70
CA GLU A 124 4.28 5.10 -9.85
C GLU A 124 4.44 4.63 -8.40
N GLY A 125 4.72 5.57 -7.49
CA GLY A 125 5.03 5.25 -6.09
C GLY A 125 6.49 4.84 -5.85
N ALA A 126 6.82 4.54 -4.60
CA ALA A 126 8.15 4.12 -4.18
C ALA A 126 8.09 3.03 -3.10
N VAL A 127 9.11 2.18 -3.07
CA VAL A 127 9.37 1.23 -1.98
C VAL A 127 10.76 1.53 -1.43
N THR A 128 10.87 1.55 -0.11
CA THR A 128 12.12 1.83 0.60
C THR A 128 12.52 0.64 1.45
N GLU A 129 13.80 0.57 1.80
CA GLU A 129 14.31 -0.38 2.79
C GLU A 129 13.52 -0.26 4.10
N GLY A 130 13.07 -1.40 4.64
CA GLY A 130 12.29 -1.45 5.88
C GLY A 130 10.77 -1.26 5.70
N ASP A 131 10.28 -0.96 4.51
CA ASP A 131 8.84 -0.81 4.29
C ASP A 131 8.10 -2.15 4.44
N ARG A 132 6.95 -2.12 5.13
CA ARG A 132 6.02 -3.24 5.13
C ARG A 132 5.28 -3.25 3.81
N VAL A 133 5.34 -4.36 3.09
CA VAL A 133 4.77 -4.47 1.76
C VAL A 133 3.91 -5.71 1.60
N ARG A 134 2.92 -5.64 0.71
CA ARG A 134 2.18 -6.78 0.18
C ARG A 134 2.34 -6.83 -1.33
N ALA A 135 3.01 -7.85 -1.82
CA ALA A 135 3.29 -8.09 -3.22
C ALA A 135 2.39 -9.20 -3.75
N VAL A 136 1.78 -9.00 -4.92
CA VAL A 136 0.98 -10.02 -5.61
C VAL A 136 1.50 -10.18 -7.03
N GLY A 137 1.81 -11.40 -7.42
CA GLY A 137 2.52 -11.61 -8.68
C GLY A 137 2.52 -13.04 -9.17
N LYS A 138 3.28 -13.24 -10.25
CA LYS A 138 3.55 -14.57 -10.80
C LYS A 138 4.98 -14.93 -10.48
N ALA A 139 5.15 -16.07 -9.85
CA ALA A 139 6.47 -16.58 -9.57
C ALA A 139 7.08 -17.26 -10.81
N LYS A 140 8.30 -16.85 -11.14
CA LYS A 140 9.04 -17.35 -12.30
C LYS A 140 10.51 -17.50 -11.91
N ARG A 141 11.05 -18.70 -12.08
CA ARG A 141 12.46 -19.01 -11.78
C ARG A 141 12.86 -18.60 -10.34
N GLY A 142 11.98 -18.86 -9.37
CA GLY A 142 12.22 -18.53 -7.96
C GLY A 142 12.04 -17.06 -7.58
N THR A 143 11.73 -16.16 -8.53
CA THR A 143 11.48 -14.73 -8.29
C THR A 143 10.00 -14.41 -8.46
N LEU A 144 9.42 -13.66 -7.53
CA LEU A 144 8.05 -13.17 -7.64
C LEU A 144 8.03 -11.94 -8.55
N ARG A 145 7.47 -12.07 -9.74
CA ARG A 145 7.31 -10.96 -10.68
C ARG A 145 6.00 -10.23 -10.43
N VAL A 146 6.12 -8.94 -10.16
CA VAL A 146 5.04 -8.12 -9.65
C VAL A 146 4.82 -6.93 -10.58
N LYS A 147 3.55 -6.62 -10.87
CA LYS A 147 3.15 -5.38 -11.56
C LYS A 147 2.62 -4.32 -10.61
N ARG A 148 2.11 -4.74 -9.44
CA ARG A 148 1.49 -3.89 -8.43
C ARG A 148 1.87 -4.39 -7.04
N LEU A 149 2.27 -3.47 -6.19
CA LEU A 149 2.77 -3.70 -4.84
C LEU A 149 2.08 -2.71 -3.92
N TYR A 150 1.58 -3.15 -2.78
CA TYR A 150 1.02 -2.24 -1.78
C TYR A 150 2.06 -1.98 -0.68
N ASN A 151 2.38 -0.72 -0.45
CA ASN A 151 3.18 -0.29 0.69
C ASN A 151 2.24 -0.09 1.88
N LEU A 152 2.30 -1.01 2.84
CA LEU A 152 1.49 -1.00 4.04
C LEU A 152 2.00 0.01 5.08
N THR A 153 3.25 0.46 4.98
CA THR A 153 3.78 1.54 5.82
C THR A 153 3.15 2.88 5.45
N THR A 154 3.09 3.18 4.15
CA THR A 154 2.62 4.49 3.65
C THR A 154 1.17 4.49 3.17
N GLY A 155 0.57 3.33 2.97
CA GLY A 155 -0.75 3.18 2.34
C GLY A 155 -0.74 3.39 0.83
N ALA A 156 0.42 3.56 0.19
CA ALA A 156 0.53 3.80 -1.24
C ALA A 156 0.53 2.51 -2.07
N GLU A 157 -0.04 2.56 -3.27
CA GLU A 157 0.13 1.53 -4.29
C GLU A 157 1.32 1.90 -5.19
N VAL A 158 2.25 0.96 -5.34
CA VAL A 158 3.38 1.05 -6.26
C VAL A 158 3.07 0.21 -7.48
N SER A 159 3.02 0.82 -8.65
CA SER A 159 2.64 0.13 -9.89
C SER A 159 3.63 0.40 -11.02
N THR A 160 3.81 -0.59 -11.90
CA THR A 160 4.57 -0.42 -13.13
C THR A 160 3.67 0.20 -14.20
N GLY A 161 4.00 1.40 -14.66
CA GLY A 161 3.30 2.06 -15.76
C GLY A 161 3.62 1.39 -17.09
N GLY A 162 2.58 1.23 -17.92
CA GLY A 162 2.70 0.91 -19.33
C GLY A 162 2.42 2.16 -20.13
N THR A 163 3.30 2.47 -21.08
CA THR A 163 3.16 3.73 -21.81
C THR A 163 1.91 3.70 -22.70
N ARG A 164 1.01 4.68 -22.55
CA ARG A 164 -0.28 4.79 -23.29
C ARG A 164 -0.11 5.15 -24.78
N TRP A 165 1.06 4.88 -25.38
CA TRP A 165 1.36 5.19 -26.78
C TRP A 165 0.33 4.64 -27.74
N ALA A 166 -0.25 3.46 -27.46
CA ALA A 166 -1.32 2.88 -28.29
C ALA A 166 -2.56 3.79 -28.38
N VAL A 167 -2.93 4.47 -27.30
CA VAL A 167 -4.08 5.41 -27.29
C VAL A 167 -3.74 6.67 -28.08
N VAL A 168 -2.51 7.17 -27.92
CA VAL A 168 -2.03 8.34 -28.65
C VAL A 168 -1.96 8.05 -30.16
N LEU A 169 -1.40 6.90 -30.55
CA LEU A 169 -1.35 6.44 -31.94
C LEU A 169 -2.75 6.30 -32.55
N LEU A 170 -3.69 5.73 -31.80
CA LEU A 170 -5.07 5.59 -32.25
C LEU A 170 -5.73 6.95 -32.52
N LEU A 171 -5.52 7.94 -31.65
CA LEU A 171 -6.01 9.31 -31.87
C LEU A 171 -5.41 9.97 -33.11
N ILE A 172 -4.11 9.79 -33.35
CA ILE A 172 -3.42 10.33 -34.53
C ILE A 172 -3.99 9.71 -35.80
N ILE A 173 -4.17 8.38 -35.82
CA ILE A 173 -4.77 7.67 -36.97
C ILE A 173 -6.18 8.19 -37.25
N LEU A 174 -6.98 8.41 -36.20
CA LEU A 174 -8.36 8.89 -36.33
C LEU A 174 -8.40 10.33 -36.88
N LEU A 175 -7.53 11.21 -36.41
CA LEU A 175 -7.35 12.55 -36.97
C LEU A 175 -6.95 12.52 -38.44
N PHE A 176 -6.00 11.66 -38.81
CA PHE A 176 -5.57 11.49 -40.19
C PHE A 176 -6.69 10.96 -41.09
N ALA A 177 -7.51 10.03 -40.60
CA ALA A 177 -8.64 9.50 -41.36
C ALA A 177 -9.71 10.57 -41.62
N VAL A 178 -10.03 11.40 -40.61
CA VAL A 178 -10.98 12.52 -40.75
C VAL A 178 -10.43 13.57 -41.72
N TRP A 179 -9.16 13.94 -41.58
CA TRP A 179 -8.51 14.89 -42.49
C TRP A 179 -8.48 14.36 -43.93
N TYR A 180 -8.10 13.09 -44.13
CA TYR A 180 -8.10 12.45 -45.44
C TYR A 180 -9.49 12.45 -46.06
N PHE A 181 -10.52 12.09 -45.30
CA PHE A 181 -11.90 12.13 -45.77
C PHE A 181 -12.33 13.54 -46.21
N PHE A 182 -11.97 14.56 -45.43
CA PHE A 182 -12.32 15.95 -45.75
C PHE A 182 -11.60 16.46 -47.01
N VAL A 183 -10.33 16.08 -47.20
CA VAL A 183 -9.51 16.54 -48.32
C VAL A 183 -9.81 15.79 -49.61
N PHE A 184 -10.07 14.48 -49.54
CA PHE A 184 -10.17 13.64 -50.73
C PHE A 184 -11.60 13.24 -51.08
N VAL A 185 -12.47 12.97 -50.09
CA VAL A 185 -13.83 12.45 -50.36
C VAL A 185 -14.87 13.57 -50.44
N LEU A 186 -14.73 14.60 -49.61
CA LEU A 186 -15.67 15.72 -49.55
C LEU A 186 -15.69 16.63 -50.81
N PRO A 187 -14.60 16.89 -51.54
CA PRO A 187 -14.66 17.70 -52.76
C PRO A 187 -15.25 16.95 -53.99
N GLU A 188 -15.49 15.65 -53.88
CA GLU A 188 -16.07 14.82 -54.93
C GLU A 188 -17.60 14.62 -54.74
N LEU A 189 -18.14 15.13 -53.63
CA LEU A 189 -19.57 15.13 -53.28
C LEU A 189 -20.20 16.50 -53.54
#